data_AF-A0AAW2T8W2-F1
#
_entry.id   AF-A0AAW2T8W2-F1
#
_cell.length_a   1.000
_cell.length_b   1.000
_cell.length_c   1.000
_cell.angle_alpha   90.00
_cell.angle_beta   90.00
_cell.angle_gamma   90.00
#
_symmetry.space_group_name_H-M   'P 1'
#
loop_
_entity.id
_entity.type
_entity.pdbx_description
1 polymer ?
#
loop_
_entity_poly.entity_id
_entity_poly.type
_entity_poly.pdbx_seq_one_letter_code
_entity_poly.pdbx_strand_id
1 'polypeptide(L)'
;MASWALSECGLSPLPRLYPKPRTAHAQAFLNPPKLRISRTDFANTSSFCLVNHRERNWALRDPWRSMSYVVRDVVVVFGLAAVAAYFNNWALWPLYWFAQGTMFWALFVLGHDCGHGSFSNDPKLNSVVGHLLHSSILVPYHGWRISHRTHHQNHGHVENDESWHPLSEKIYKNLNNATKKLRFTLPFPMLAYPIYLWNRSPGKTGSHFHPDSDLFVPSERKDVITSTVCWTAMVALLVGLSFVMGPLQLLKLYGIPYLGFVTWLDLVTYLHHHGHEQKLPWYRGETEAAKPVLGKYYREPQKSGPLPFYLLGVLLRSMKKDHYVSDTGDVVYYQTDPELN
;
A
#
# COMPACT_ATOMS: atom_id res chain seq x y z
N MET A 1 2.02 17.58 -5.54
CA MET A 1 1.97 16.19 -6.06
C MET A 1 1.55 15.19 -4.97
N ALA A 2 2.15 15.20 -3.78
CA ALA A 2 1.68 14.39 -2.64
C ALA A 2 0.23 14.72 -2.19
N SER A 3 -0.18 15.99 -2.21
CA SER A 3 -1.55 16.43 -1.89
C SER A 3 -2.61 16.04 -2.93
N TRP A 4 -2.21 15.66 -4.15
CA TRP A 4 -3.12 15.21 -5.20
C TRP A 4 -3.32 13.68 -5.17
N ALA A 5 -2.29 12.93 -4.78
CA ALA A 5 -2.38 11.48 -4.59
C ALA A 5 -3.22 11.06 -3.37
N LEU A 6 -3.37 11.93 -2.36
CA LEU A 6 -4.09 11.61 -1.11
C LEU A 6 -5.62 11.79 -1.18
N SER A 7 -6.16 12.38 -2.26
CA SER A 7 -7.57 12.80 -2.35
C SER A 7 -8.48 11.91 -3.21
N GLU A 8 -7.94 10.97 -3.99
CA GLU A 8 -8.70 10.26 -5.03
C GLU A 8 -8.69 8.73 -4.91
N CYS A 9 -8.52 8.20 -3.69
CA CYS A 9 -8.83 6.80 -3.40
C CYS A 9 -10.37 6.59 -3.44
N GLY A 10 -10.93 6.56 -4.65
CA GLY A 10 -12.27 6.08 -4.93
C GLY A 10 -12.34 4.58 -4.66
N LEU A 11 -12.42 4.20 -3.38
CA LEU A 11 -12.64 2.82 -2.95
C LEU A 11 -14.02 2.38 -3.42
N SER A 12 -14.09 1.69 -4.56
CA SER A 12 -15.15 0.71 -4.76
C SER A 12 -14.74 -0.53 -3.97
N PRO A 13 -15.45 -0.93 -2.90
CA PRO A 13 -15.13 -2.16 -2.21
C PRO A 13 -15.27 -3.31 -3.21
N LEU A 14 -14.16 -3.99 -3.49
CA LEU A 14 -14.16 -5.21 -4.30
C LEU A 14 -15.09 -6.24 -3.64
N PRO A 15 -15.86 -7.01 -4.43
CA PRO A 15 -16.87 -7.93 -3.88
C PRO A 15 -16.25 -8.93 -2.90
N ARG A 16 -16.93 -9.14 -1.75
CA ARG A 16 -16.51 -10.11 -0.73
C ARG A 16 -16.64 -11.52 -1.29
N LEU A 17 -15.52 -12.15 -1.63
CA LEU A 17 -15.44 -13.59 -1.87
C LEU A 17 -14.83 -14.25 -0.64
N TYR A 18 -15.68 -14.59 0.35
CA TYR A 18 -15.23 -15.42 1.47
C TYR A 18 -15.02 -16.87 1.01
N PRO A 19 -13.87 -17.52 1.28
CA PRO A 19 -13.85 -18.97 1.40
C PRO A 19 -14.54 -19.35 2.71
N LYS A 20 -15.59 -20.17 2.64
CA LYS A 20 -16.14 -20.83 3.84
C LYS A 20 -15.04 -21.70 4.46
N PRO A 21 -14.79 -21.64 5.78
CA PRO A 21 -13.92 -22.59 6.44
C PRO A 21 -14.44 -24.01 6.22
N ARG A 22 -13.57 -24.92 5.75
CA ARG A 22 -13.86 -26.35 5.77
C ARG A 22 -13.75 -26.83 7.22
N THR A 23 -14.83 -27.47 7.67
CA THR A 23 -14.93 -28.39 8.82
C THR A 23 -14.59 -27.82 10.21
N ALA A 24 -15.63 -27.43 10.95
CA ALA A 24 -15.74 -27.69 12.38
C ALA A 24 -17.23 -27.90 12.72
N HIS A 25 -17.49 -28.90 13.56
CA HIS A 25 -18.82 -29.42 13.90
C HIS A 25 -19.81 -28.35 14.35
N ALA A 26 -21.01 -28.36 13.78
CA ALA A 26 -22.14 -27.58 14.26
C ALA A 26 -22.59 -28.11 15.63
N GLN A 27 -22.28 -27.39 16.70
CA GLN A 27 -23.06 -27.45 17.93
C GLN A 27 -24.05 -26.28 17.94
N ALA A 28 -25.33 -26.63 18.05
CA ALA A 28 -26.44 -25.69 18.08
C ALA A 28 -26.36 -24.80 19.33
N PHE A 29 -26.18 -23.49 19.13
CA PHE A 29 -26.43 -22.48 20.15
C PHE A 29 -27.48 -21.49 19.63
N LEU A 30 -28.67 -21.63 20.23
CA LEU A 30 -29.75 -20.68 20.54
C LEU A 30 -29.87 -19.39 19.70
N ASN A 31 -31.05 -19.22 19.11
CA ASN A 31 -31.53 -18.00 18.45
C ASN A 31 -31.27 -16.71 19.26
N PRO A 32 -30.71 -15.64 18.67
CA PRO A 32 -30.71 -14.33 19.30
C PRO A 32 -32.10 -13.68 19.23
N PRO A 33 -32.49 -12.84 20.20
CA PRO A 33 -33.80 -12.20 20.21
C PRO A 33 -33.90 -11.15 19.10
N LYS A 34 -35.06 -11.14 18.40
CA LYS A 34 -35.41 -10.10 17.44
C LYS A 34 -35.58 -8.76 18.16
N LEU A 35 -34.59 -7.87 18.06
CA LEU A 35 -34.75 -6.48 18.47
C LEU A 35 -35.69 -5.78 17.47
N ARG A 36 -36.94 -5.53 17.89
CA ARG A 36 -37.93 -4.78 17.11
C ARG A 36 -37.77 -3.29 17.44
N ILE A 37 -37.05 -2.55 16.60
CA ILE A 37 -36.93 -1.09 16.72
C ILE A 37 -38.27 -0.46 16.32
N SER A 38 -38.90 0.26 17.24
CA SER A 38 -40.12 1.03 17.01
C SER A 38 -39.86 2.19 16.06
N ARG A 39 -40.77 2.42 15.12
CA ARG A 39 -40.67 3.39 14.02
C ARG A 39 -40.97 4.85 14.43
N THR A 40 -40.90 5.18 15.72
CA THR A 40 -41.44 6.43 16.27
C THR A 40 -40.41 7.45 16.78
N ASP A 41 -39.12 7.13 16.81
CA ASP A 41 -38.10 8.05 17.34
C ASP A 41 -37.37 8.89 16.26
N PHE A 42 -37.81 8.82 15.00
CA PHE A 42 -37.18 9.54 13.87
C PHE A 42 -37.81 10.90 13.54
N ALA A 43 -38.71 11.44 14.37
CA ALA A 43 -39.49 12.63 14.01
C ALA A 43 -38.96 13.97 14.56
N ASN A 44 -37.89 14.02 15.36
CA ASN A 44 -37.52 15.25 16.09
C ASN A 44 -36.05 15.71 16.00
N THR A 45 -35.40 15.54 14.84
CA THR A 45 -34.13 16.22 14.53
C THR A 45 -34.08 16.72 13.09
N SER A 46 -35.08 17.53 12.70
CA SER A 46 -35.07 18.30 11.47
C SER A 46 -34.16 19.53 11.58
N SER A 47 -32.85 19.32 11.60
CA SER A 47 -31.82 20.30 11.21
C SER A 47 -30.46 19.60 11.09
N PHE A 48 -30.40 18.54 10.29
CA PHE A 48 -29.13 18.10 9.73
C PHE A 48 -28.97 18.80 8.38
N CYS A 49 -27.96 19.66 8.28
CA CYS A 49 -27.49 20.21 7.02
C CYS A 49 -27.41 19.09 5.99
N LEU A 50 -28.29 19.17 4.98
CA LEU A 50 -28.09 18.52 3.69
C LEU A 50 -26.81 19.11 3.10
N VAL A 51 -25.66 18.56 3.49
CA VAL A 51 -24.47 18.63 2.66
C VAL A 51 -24.89 17.94 1.38
N ASN A 52 -25.12 18.74 0.34
CA ASN A 52 -25.19 18.28 -1.03
C ASN A 52 -23.93 17.45 -1.30
N HIS A 53 -24.04 16.14 -1.11
CA HIS A 53 -23.12 15.18 -1.68
C HIS A 53 -23.36 15.25 -3.18
N ARG A 54 -22.77 16.26 -3.81
CA ARG A 54 -22.68 16.35 -5.26
C ARG A 54 -21.94 15.08 -5.67
N GLU A 55 -22.68 14.12 -6.20
CA GLU A 55 -22.14 12.93 -6.81
C GLU A 55 -21.03 13.34 -7.79
N ARG A 56 -19.76 13.18 -7.40
CA ARG A 56 -18.61 13.33 -8.31
C ARG A 56 -18.49 12.03 -9.11
N ASN A 57 -19.50 11.75 -9.94
CA ASN A 57 -19.71 10.46 -10.60
C ASN A 57 -19.30 10.40 -12.08
N TRP A 58 -18.42 11.26 -12.63
CA TRP A 58 -18.29 11.30 -14.10
C TRP A 58 -16.89 11.41 -14.72
N ALA A 59 -15.79 11.34 -13.95
CA ALA A 59 -14.44 11.51 -14.53
C ALA A 59 -13.40 10.44 -14.16
N LEU A 60 -13.69 9.54 -13.22
CA LEU A 60 -12.66 8.67 -12.63
C LEU A 60 -12.29 7.45 -13.48
N ARG A 61 -13.11 7.03 -14.46
CA ARG A 61 -12.90 5.77 -15.22
C ARG A 61 -12.89 5.94 -16.73
N ASP A 62 -12.56 7.12 -17.24
CA ASP A 62 -12.42 7.36 -18.68
C ASP A 62 -11.08 6.77 -19.18
N PRO A 63 -11.10 5.68 -19.98
CA PRO A 63 -9.87 5.03 -20.42
C PRO A 63 -8.94 5.97 -21.18
N TRP A 64 -9.47 6.92 -21.95
CA TRP A 64 -8.64 7.83 -22.74
C TRP A 64 -7.87 8.80 -21.86
N ARG A 65 -8.54 9.38 -20.87
CA ARG A 65 -7.90 10.22 -19.87
C ARG A 65 -6.88 9.44 -19.05
N SER A 66 -7.22 8.26 -18.56
CA SER A 66 -6.31 7.41 -17.79
C SER A 66 -5.08 7.00 -18.61
N MET A 67 -5.25 6.61 -19.87
CA MET A 67 -4.16 6.31 -20.78
C MET A 67 -3.31 7.53 -21.12
N SER A 68 -3.88 8.74 -21.17
CA SER A 68 -3.10 9.96 -21.37
C SER A 68 -2.09 10.20 -20.25
N TYR A 69 -2.43 9.85 -19.01
CA TYR A 69 -1.49 9.91 -17.87
C TYR A 69 -0.39 8.86 -18.00
N VAL A 70 -0.72 7.64 -18.46
CA VAL A 70 0.28 6.61 -18.76
C VAL A 70 1.27 7.11 -19.80
N VAL A 71 0.79 7.63 -20.94
CA VAL A 71 1.66 8.14 -22.01
C VAL A 71 2.52 9.29 -21.51
N ARG A 72 1.93 10.26 -20.79
CA ARG A 72 2.67 11.38 -20.18
C ARG A 72 3.79 10.87 -19.29
N ASP A 73 3.49 9.97 -18.35
CA ASP A 73 4.46 9.53 -17.35
C ASP A 73 5.56 8.69 -17.97
N VAL A 74 5.23 7.84 -18.95
CA VAL A 74 6.22 7.08 -19.74
C VAL A 74 7.14 8.01 -20.53
N VAL A 75 6.59 9.03 -21.21
CA VAL A 75 7.39 10.03 -21.94
C VAL A 75 8.33 10.78 -20.99
N VAL A 76 7.85 11.18 -19.82
CA VAL A 76 8.68 11.86 -18.81
C VAL A 76 9.78 10.92 -18.29
N VAL A 77 9.46 9.67 -17.98
CA VAL A 77 10.43 8.65 -17.53
C VAL A 77 11.56 8.46 -18.54
N PHE A 78 11.24 8.26 -19.82
CA PHE A 78 12.26 8.09 -20.85
C PHE A 78 13.00 9.39 -21.16
N GLY A 79 12.30 10.53 -21.14
CA GLY A 79 12.89 11.85 -21.36
C GLY A 79 13.91 12.22 -20.28
N LEU A 80 13.59 12.01 -19.00
CA LEU A 80 14.52 12.22 -17.89
C LEU A 80 15.76 11.32 -18.03
N ALA A 81 15.57 10.03 -18.34
CA ALA A 81 16.66 9.09 -18.51
C ALA A 81 17.57 9.48 -19.69
N ALA A 82 16.98 9.89 -20.82
CA ALA A 82 17.72 10.34 -22.00
C ALA A 82 18.53 11.62 -21.72
N VAL A 83 17.93 12.61 -21.04
CA VAL A 83 18.62 13.85 -20.64
C VAL A 83 19.79 13.53 -19.70
N ALA A 84 19.56 12.73 -18.66
CA ALA A 84 20.61 12.35 -17.70
C ALA A 84 21.76 11.58 -18.37
N ALA A 85 21.43 10.64 -19.28
CA ALA A 85 22.41 9.89 -20.04
C ALA A 85 23.21 10.75 -21.01
N TYR A 86 22.55 11.68 -21.72
CA TYR A 86 23.17 12.56 -22.70
C TYR A 86 24.17 13.53 -22.06
N PHE A 87 23.77 14.21 -20.97
CA PHE A 87 24.64 15.19 -20.31
C PHE A 87 25.66 14.55 -19.37
N ASN A 88 25.35 13.38 -18.80
CA ASN A 88 26.21 12.57 -17.92
C ASN A 88 27.03 13.40 -16.90
N ASN A 89 26.38 14.33 -16.20
CA ASN A 89 27.03 15.24 -15.27
C ASN A 89 26.69 14.88 -13.81
N TRP A 90 27.69 14.83 -12.93
CA TRP A 90 27.54 14.55 -11.50
C TRP A 90 26.60 15.50 -10.75
N ALA A 91 26.44 16.75 -11.19
CA ALA A 91 25.46 17.68 -10.65
C ALA A 91 24.02 17.34 -11.07
N LEU A 92 23.83 16.72 -12.24
CA LEU A 92 22.50 16.32 -12.74
C LEU A 92 22.03 15.00 -12.16
N TRP A 93 22.94 14.09 -11.82
CA TRP A 93 22.59 12.76 -11.33
C TRP A 93 21.69 12.76 -10.08
N PRO A 94 21.97 13.54 -9.01
CA PRO A 94 21.07 13.62 -7.86
C PRO A 94 19.67 14.16 -8.19
N LEU A 95 19.58 15.17 -9.05
CA LEU A 95 18.31 15.74 -9.50
C LEU A 95 17.51 14.72 -10.31
N TYR A 96 18.19 14.01 -11.22
CA TYR A 96 17.63 12.92 -11.98
C TYR A 96 17.13 11.80 -11.05
N TRP A 97 17.95 11.33 -10.11
CA TRP A 97 17.56 10.23 -9.21
C TRP A 97 16.31 10.54 -8.39
N PHE A 98 16.22 11.76 -7.85
CA PHE A 98 15.03 12.21 -7.13
C PHE A 98 13.81 12.27 -8.05
N ALA A 99 13.91 12.97 -9.20
CA ALA A 99 12.80 13.11 -10.13
C ALA A 99 12.34 11.77 -10.70
N GLN A 100 13.28 10.92 -11.13
CA GLN A 100 13.02 9.62 -11.71
C GLN A 100 12.42 8.65 -10.69
N GLY A 101 12.90 8.64 -9.44
CA GLY A 101 12.31 7.84 -8.36
C GLY A 101 10.86 8.26 -8.06
N THR A 102 10.58 9.57 -8.08
CA THR A 102 9.20 10.09 -7.97
C THR A 102 8.34 9.71 -9.18
N MET A 103 8.91 9.65 -10.38
CA MET A 103 8.16 9.18 -11.56
C MET A 103 7.87 7.68 -11.52
N PHE A 104 8.79 6.85 -11.01
CA PHE A 104 8.51 5.44 -10.75
C PHE A 104 7.41 5.25 -9.69
N TRP A 105 7.38 6.11 -8.67
CA TRP A 105 6.22 6.20 -7.77
C TRP A 105 4.93 6.59 -8.49
N ALA A 106 4.95 7.51 -9.45
CA ALA A 106 3.78 7.83 -10.26
C ALA A 106 3.28 6.63 -11.11
N LEU A 107 4.19 5.85 -11.70
CA LEU A 107 3.84 4.60 -12.40
C LEU A 107 3.20 3.58 -11.43
N PHE A 108 3.70 3.50 -10.19
CA PHE A 108 3.09 2.66 -9.16
C PHE A 108 1.66 3.07 -8.87
N VAL A 109 1.39 4.38 -8.71
CA VAL A 109 0.04 4.93 -8.47
C VAL A 109 -0.93 4.58 -9.61
N LEU A 110 -0.50 4.73 -10.87
CA LEU A 110 -1.34 4.36 -12.02
C LEU A 110 -1.64 2.85 -12.06
N GLY A 111 -0.65 2.00 -11.76
CA GLY A 111 -0.87 0.56 -11.65
C GLY A 111 -1.71 0.18 -10.41
N HIS A 112 -1.61 0.94 -9.32
CA HIS A 112 -2.46 0.81 -8.14
C HIS A 112 -3.93 1.07 -8.49
N ASP A 113 -4.20 2.11 -9.27
CA ASP A 113 -5.54 2.44 -9.75
C ASP A 113 -6.10 1.38 -10.70
N CYS A 114 -5.24 0.74 -11.49
CA CYS A 114 -5.61 -0.45 -12.25
C CYS A 114 -6.04 -1.59 -11.31
N GLY A 115 -5.30 -1.79 -10.21
CA GLY A 115 -5.59 -2.80 -9.19
C GLY A 115 -6.92 -2.61 -8.47
N HIS A 116 -7.31 -1.35 -8.25
CA HIS A 116 -8.62 -0.97 -7.69
C HIS A 116 -9.76 -0.99 -8.71
N GLY A 117 -9.44 -1.00 -10.00
CA GLY A 117 -10.41 -0.82 -11.08
C GLY A 117 -10.95 0.61 -11.19
N SER A 118 -10.27 1.58 -10.56
CA SER A 118 -10.55 3.01 -10.77
C SER A 118 -9.94 3.50 -12.09
N PHE A 119 -8.89 2.87 -12.62
CA PHE A 119 -8.27 3.30 -13.88
C PHE A 119 -9.22 3.26 -15.09
N SER A 120 -10.01 2.18 -15.23
CA SER A 120 -11.00 2.02 -16.29
C SER A 120 -12.10 1.04 -15.91
N ASN A 121 -13.22 1.06 -16.64
CA ASN A 121 -14.30 0.08 -16.48
C ASN A 121 -13.99 -1.31 -17.07
N ASP A 122 -12.89 -1.48 -17.81
CA ASP A 122 -12.51 -2.77 -18.41
C ASP A 122 -11.45 -3.47 -17.55
N PRO A 123 -11.80 -4.60 -16.87
CA PRO A 123 -10.86 -5.36 -16.07
C PRO A 123 -9.66 -5.90 -16.86
N LYS A 124 -9.83 -6.17 -18.17
CA LYS A 124 -8.73 -6.65 -19.02
C LYS A 124 -7.74 -5.53 -19.29
N LEU A 125 -8.23 -4.34 -19.64
CA LEU A 125 -7.38 -3.16 -19.82
C LEU A 125 -6.61 -2.85 -18.54
N ASN A 126 -7.29 -2.84 -17.39
CA ASN A 126 -6.64 -2.64 -16.08
C ASN A 126 -5.58 -3.72 -15.83
N SER A 127 -5.85 -4.98 -16.17
CA SER A 127 -4.86 -6.05 -16.00
C SER A 127 -3.63 -5.84 -16.88
N VAL A 128 -3.81 -5.54 -18.16
CA VAL A 128 -2.69 -5.32 -19.09
C VAL A 128 -1.85 -4.11 -18.68
N VAL A 129 -2.49 -2.97 -18.45
CA VAL A 129 -1.80 -1.73 -18.08
C VAL A 129 -1.14 -1.88 -16.70
N GLY A 130 -1.82 -2.50 -15.74
CA GLY A 130 -1.27 -2.80 -14.42
C GLY A 130 0.00 -3.63 -14.49
N HIS A 131 0.02 -4.71 -15.29
CA HIS A 131 1.23 -5.51 -15.48
C HIS A 131 2.37 -4.72 -16.12
N LEU A 132 2.09 -3.93 -17.16
CA LEU A 132 3.12 -3.13 -17.84
C LEU A 132 3.74 -2.12 -16.87
N LEU A 133 2.92 -1.37 -16.14
CA LEU A 133 3.37 -0.35 -15.20
C LEU A 133 4.12 -0.98 -14.03
N HIS A 134 3.51 -1.92 -13.30
CA HIS A 134 4.11 -2.51 -12.10
C HIS A 134 5.33 -3.37 -12.40
N SER A 135 5.31 -4.18 -13.46
CA SER A 135 6.47 -5.00 -13.81
C SER A 135 7.67 -4.13 -14.18
N SER A 136 7.45 -2.98 -14.85
CA SER A 136 8.54 -2.04 -15.22
C SER A 136 9.29 -1.47 -14.01
N ILE A 137 8.67 -1.48 -12.82
CA ILE A 137 9.25 -1.06 -11.54
C ILE A 137 9.35 -2.23 -10.55
N LEU A 138 9.50 -3.46 -11.05
CA LEU A 138 9.72 -4.68 -10.26
C LEU A 138 8.65 -4.98 -9.20
N VAL A 139 7.40 -4.64 -9.47
CA VAL A 139 6.23 -5.03 -8.67
C VAL A 139 5.46 -6.16 -9.36
N PRO A 140 5.22 -7.32 -8.71
CA PRO A 140 4.37 -8.36 -9.27
C PRO A 140 2.89 -7.94 -9.18
N TYR A 141 2.33 -7.42 -10.27
CA TYR A 141 1.02 -6.75 -10.28
C TYR A 141 -0.09 -7.49 -9.53
N HIS A 142 -0.40 -8.74 -9.88
CA HIS A 142 -1.46 -9.50 -9.24
C HIS A 142 -1.10 -9.95 -7.82
N GLY A 143 0.15 -10.34 -7.59
CA GLY A 143 0.63 -10.67 -6.24
C GLY A 143 0.40 -9.51 -5.29
N TRP A 144 0.80 -8.31 -5.70
CA TRP A 144 0.57 -7.06 -4.97
C TRP A 144 -0.91 -6.67 -4.93
N ARG A 145 -1.65 -6.70 -6.05
CA ARG A 145 -3.07 -6.30 -6.12
C ARG A 145 -3.92 -7.10 -5.13
N ILE A 146 -3.68 -8.41 -5.01
CA ILE A 146 -4.45 -9.29 -4.13
C ILE A 146 -4.11 -9.01 -2.67
N SER A 147 -2.82 -8.92 -2.30
CA SER A 147 -2.43 -8.59 -0.93
C SER A 147 -2.87 -7.17 -0.53
N HIS A 148 -2.81 -6.23 -1.46
CA HIS A 148 -3.29 -4.86 -1.29
C HIS A 148 -4.80 -4.79 -1.07
N ARG A 149 -5.58 -5.59 -1.79
CA ARG A 149 -7.02 -5.76 -1.53
C ARG A 149 -7.26 -6.27 -0.11
N THR A 150 -6.50 -7.27 0.33
CA THR A 150 -6.58 -7.81 1.71
C THR A 150 -6.23 -6.74 2.74
N HIS A 151 -5.18 -5.94 2.49
CA HIS A 151 -4.82 -4.79 3.33
C HIS A 151 -5.98 -3.79 3.44
N HIS A 152 -6.57 -3.34 2.33
CA HIS A 152 -7.69 -2.39 2.37
C HIS A 152 -8.94 -2.94 3.07
N GLN A 153 -9.20 -4.24 2.98
CA GLN A 153 -10.31 -4.88 3.68
C GLN A 153 -10.09 -4.98 5.19
N ASN A 154 -8.84 -4.98 5.63
CA ASN A 154 -8.44 -5.21 7.02
C ASN A 154 -7.67 -4.03 7.63
N HIS A 155 -7.71 -2.86 7.01
CA HIS A 155 -6.91 -1.73 7.46
C HIS A 155 -7.23 -1.36 8.91
N GLY A 156 -6.18 -1.28 9.74
CA GLY A 156 -6.30 -1.04 11.18
C GLY A 156 -6.63 -2.28 12.02
N HIS A 157 -6.64 -3.48 11.43
CA HIS A 157 -6.75 -4.75 12.17
C HIS A 157 -5.35 -5.31 12.48
N VAL A 158 -5.11 -5.72 13.73
CA VAL A 158 -3.76 -6.11 14.19
C VAL A 158 -3.20 -7.32 13.43
N GLU A 159 -4.01 -8.35 13.23
CA GLU A 159 -3.58 -9.63 12.64
C GLU A 159 -3.82 -9.72 11.12
N ASN A 160 -4.93 -9.16 10.64
CA ASN A 160 -5.39 -9.38 9.26
C ASN A 160 -4.85 -8.35 8.26
N ASP A 161 -4.37 -7.19 8.73
CA ASP A 161 -3.72 -6.20 7.85
C ASP A 161 -2.35 -6.70 7.37
N GLU A 162 -2.02 -6.52 6.09
CA GLU A 162 -0.84 -7.11 5.46
C GLU A 162 0.40 -6.22 5.54
N SER A 163 0.22 -4.91 5.49
CA SER A 163 1.30 -3.94 5.33
C SER A 163 1.41 -3.06 6.55
N TRP A 164 2.64 -2.82 7.02
CA TRP A 164 2.96 -1.91 8.14
C TRP A 164 2.09 -2.03 9.41
N HIS A 165 1.44 -3.18 9.61
CA HIS A 165 0.63 -3.46 10.80
C HIS A 165 1.51 -3.62 12.06
N PRO A 166 0.97 -3.36 13.26
CA PRO A 166 1.72 -3.49 14.49
C PRO A 166 2.05 -4.95 14.74
N LEU A 167 3.24 -5.17 15.32
CA LEU A 167 3.58 -6.48 15.83
C LEU A 167 2.99 -6.63 17.22
N SER A 168 2.37 -7.78 17.50
CA SER A 168 2.07 -8.20 18.87
C SER A 168 3.36 -8.23 19.68
N GLU A 169 3.31 -7.88 20.96
CA GLU A 169 4.45 -7.89 21.87
C GLU A 169 5.24 -9.21 21.83
N LYS A 170 4.54 -10.35 21.77
CA LYS A 170 5.17 -11.67 21.64
C LYS A 170 6.01 -11.81 20.37
N ILE A 171 5.46 -11.46 19.21
CA ILE A 171 6.22 -11.51 17.93
C ILE A 171 7.40 -10.56 17.99
N TYR A 172 7.18 -9.34 18.46
CA TYR A 172 8.20 -8.29 18.55
C TYR A 172 9.41 -8.72 19.39
N LYS A 173 9.18 -9.25 20.59
CA LYS A 173 10.25 -9.70 21.49
C LYS A 173 11.08 -10.85 20.91
N ASN A 174 10.45 -11.70 20.08
CA ASN A 174 11.10 -12.84 19.43
C ASN A 174 11.78 -12.49 18.09
N LEU A 175 11.74 -11.23 17.65
CA LEU A 175 12.45 -10.82 16.44
C LEU A 175 13.96 -10.88 16.63
N ASN A 176 14.66 -11.39 15.63
CA ASN A 176 16.11 -11.25 15.56
C ASN A 176 16.54 -9.79 15.33
N ASN A 177 17.79 -9.49 15.64
CA ASN A 177 18.32 -8.11 15.56
C ASN A 177 18.33 -7.54 14.15
N ALA A 178 18.49 -8.37 13.10
CA ALA A 178 18.47 -7.90 11.72
C ALA A 178 17.07 -7.44 11.32
N THR A 179 16.04 -8.21 11.65
CA THR A 179 14.63 -7.84 11.40
C THR A 179 14.22 -6.63 12.23
N LYS A 180 14.66 -6.52 13.49
CA LYS A 180 14.42 -5.31 14.30
C LYS A 180 15.05 -4.07 13.66
N LYS A 181 16.32 -4.14 13.25
CA LYS A 181 17.00 -3.02 12.56
C LYS A 181 16.30 -2.66 11.25
N LEU A 182 15.95 -3.68 10.44
CA LEU A 182 15.24 -3.47 9.18
C LEU A 182 13.89 -2.77 9.38
N ARG A 183 13.16 -3.08 10.46
CA ARG A 183 11.80 -2.57 10.68
C ARG A 183 11.76 -1.25 11.46
N PHE A 184 12.75 -0.96 12.31
CA PHE A 184 12.69 0.16 13.26
C PHE A 184 13.86 1.14 13.20
N THR A 185 14.92 0.88 12.42
CA THR A 185 16.11 1.75 12.38
C THR A 185 16.31 2.39 11.01
N LEU A 186 16.11 3.71 10.90
CA LEU A 186 16.35 4.42 9.64
C LEU A 186 17.81 4.24 9.16
N PRO A 187 18.03 4.11 7.84
CA PRO A 187 17.04 4.22 6.75
C PRO A 187 16.37 2.89 6.36
N PHE A 188 16.70 1.77 6.99
CA PHE A 188 16.34 0.42 6.54
C PHE A 188 14.83 0.16 6.35
N PRO A 189 13.91 0.68 7.19
CA PRO A 189 12.47 0.53 7.00
C PRO A 189 11.98 1.08 5.67
N MET A 190 12.67 2.09 5.12
CA MET A 190 12.32 2.72 3.84
C MET A 190 12.84 1.93 2.63
N LEU A 191 13.41 0.76 2.86
CA LEU A 191 13.92 -0.16 1.85
C LEU A 191 13.33 -1.58 2.04
N ALA A 192 12.26 -1.70 2.83
CA ALA A 192 11.70 -2.97 3.25
C ALA A 192 10.78 -3.60 2.20
N TYR A 193 10.19 -2.80 1.30
CA TYR A 193 9.20 -3.29 0.34
C TYR A 193 9.64 -4.48 -0.52
N PRO A 194 10.87 -4.50 -1.11
CA PRO A 194 11.34 -5.70 -1.81
C PRO A 194 11.39 -6.92 -0.88
N ILE A 195 11.82 -6.77 0.37
CA ILE A 195 11.84 -7.91 1.31
C ILE A 195 10.41 -8.36 1.65
N TYR A 196 9.49 -7.42 1.82
CA TYR A 196 8.07 -7.69 2.02
C TYR A 196 7.44 -8.49 0.87
N LEU A 197 7.82 -8.21 -0.38
CA LEU A 197 7.32 -8.96 -1.52
C LEU A 197 7.70 -10.46 -1.45
N TRP A 198 8.91 -10.78 -0.99
CA TRP A 198 9.37 -12.17 -0.88
C TRP A 198 8.90 -12.86 0.39
N ASN A 199 8.91 -12.16 1.53
CA ASN A 199 8.80 -12.78 2.85
C ASN A 199 7.60 -12.32 3.69
N ARG A 200 6.82 -11.33 3.22
CA ARG A 200 5.77 -10.64 3.97
C ARG A 200 6.26 -10.00 5.28
N SER A 201 5.33 -9.42 6.03
CA SER A 201 5.59 -8.82 7.34
C SER A 201 5.89 -9.90 8.39
N PRO A 202 6.70 -9.61 9.43
CA PRO A 202 6.98 -10.56 10.50
C PRO A 202 5.69 -11.09 11.16
N GLY A 203 5.64 -12.40 11.38
CA GLY A 203 4.42 -13.08 11.86
C GLY A 203 3.50 -13.59 10.75
N LYS A 204 3.83 -13.32 9.47
CA LYS A 204 3.15 -13.86 8.30
C LYS A 204 4.09 -14.70 7.44
N THR A 205 3.53 -15.66 6.70
CA THR A 205 4.25 -16.61 5.85
C THR A 205 3.85 -16.50 4.39
N GLY A 206 4.75 -16.84 3.47
CA GLY A 206 4.46 -16.84 2.04
C GLY A 206 5.05 -15.65 1.29
N SER A 207 4.75 -15.57 0.00
CA SER A 207 5.42 -14.71 -0.96
C SER A 207 4.43 -14.18 -1.98
N HIS A 208 4.66 -12.97 -2.50
CA HIS A 208 3.86 -12.38 -3.55
C HIS A 208 4.09 -13.03 -4.93
N PHE A 209 5.14 -13.84 -5.06
CA PHE A 209 5.51 -14.52 -6.30
C PHE A 209 5.07 -15.99 -6.36
N HIS A 210 4.75 -16.59 -5.19
CA HIS A 210 4.47 -18.01 -5.08
C HIS A 210 2.96 -18.27 -5.15
N PRO A 211 2.45 -19.03 -6.14
CA PRO A 211 1.01 -19.23 -6.33
C PRO A 211 0.34 -19.97 -5.17
N ASP A 212 1.07 -20.84 -4.46
CA ASP A 212 0.56 -21.52 -3.25
C ASP A 212 0.75 -20.72 -1.95
N SER A 213 1.15 -19.45 -2.02
CA SER A 213 1.26 -18.59 -0.83
C SER A 213 -0.10 -18.45 -0.13
N ASP A 214 -0.07 -18.38 1.21
CA ASP A 214 -1.24 -18.14 2.06
C ASP A 214 -1.93 -16.77 1.79
N LEU A 215 -1.35 -15.94 0.93
CA LEU A 215 -1.95 -14.71 0.42
C LEU A 215 -3.10 -14.94 -0.57
N PHE A 216 -3.13 -16.11 -1.23
CA PHE A 216 -3.93 -16.31 -2.44
C PHE A 216 -4.89 -17.48 -2.28
N VAL A 217 -6.12 -17.30 -2.78
CA VAL A 217 -7.03 -18.45 -2.90
C VAL A 217 -6.70 -19.25 -4.17
N PRO A 218 -7.06 -20.55 -4.25
CA PRO A 218 -6.70 -21.40 -5.40
C PRO A 218 -7.11 -20.85 -6.78
N SER A 219 -8.19 -20.07 -6.86
CA SER A 219 -8.64 -19.45 -8.11
C SER A 219 -7.71 -18.33 -8.61
N GLU A 220 -6.87 -17.76 -7.75
CA GLU A 220 -5.98 -16.63 -8.06
C GLU A 220 -4.57 -17.08 -8.48
N ARG A 221 -4.28 -18.38 -8.42
CA ARG A 221 -2.94 -18.92 -8.71
C ARG A 221 -2.43 -18.55 -10.10
N LYS A 222 -3.31 -18.58 -11.11
CA LYS A 222 -2.94 -18.24 -12.49
C LYS A 222 -2.54 -16.77 -12.61
N ASP A 223 -3.25 -15.89 -11.93
CA ASP A 223 -2.95 -14.45 -11.90
C ASP A 223 -1.54 -14.22 -11.31
N VAL A 224 -1.21 -14.90 -10.21
CA VAL A 224 0.12 -14.81 -9.57
C VAL A 224 1.21 -15.32 -10.52
N ILE A 225 1.00 -16.46 -11.18
CA ILE A 225 1.96 -17.00 -12.16
C ILE A 225 2.20 -15.99 -13.30
N THR A 226 1.14 -15.41 -13.86
CA THR A 226 1.26 -14.40 -14.94
C THR A 226 2.11 -13.22 -14.48
N SER A 227 1.84 -12.68 -13.28
CA SER A 227 2.63 -11.58 -12.74
C SER A 227 4.07 -11.94 -12.45
N THR A 228 4.34 -13.14 -11.93
CA THR A 228 5.72 -13.62 -11.71
C THR A 228 6.48 -13.77 -13.03
N VAL A 229 5.81 -14.22 -14.10
CA VAL A 229 6.40 -14.28 -15.45
C VAL A 229 6.72 -12.89 -15.99
N CYS A 230 5.79 -11.93 -15.91
CA CYS A 230 6.03 -10.55 -16.34
C CYS A 230 7.18 -9.89 -15.56
N TRP A 231 7.22 -10.11 -14.24
CA TRP A 231 8.30 -9.61 -13.39
C TRP A 231 9.65 -10.23 -13.76
N THR A 232 9.68 -11.56 -13.97
CA THR A 232 10.91 -12.27 -14.37
C THR A 232 11.40 -11.81 -15.74
N ALA A 233 10.49 -11.55 -16.68
CA ALA A 233 10.82 -10.97 -17.98
C ALA A 233 11.44 -9.57 -17.84
N MET A 234 10.94 -8.72 -16.94
CA MET A 234 11.55 -7.43 -16.65
C MET A 234 12.96 -7.59 -16.07
N VAL A 235 13.17 -8.50 -15.12
CA VAL A 235 14.50 -8.75 -14.56
C VAL A 235 15.47 -9.23 -15.65
N ALA A 236 15.04 -10.16 -16.50
CA ALA A 236 15.85 -10.62 -17.63
C ALA A 236 16.20 -9.47 -18.59
N LEU A 237 15.25 -8.56 -18.87
CA LEU A 237 15.50 -7.35 -19.65
C LEU A 237 16.54 -6.45 -18.98
N LEU A 238 16.42 -6.18 -17.69
CA LEU A 238 17.38 -5.36 -16.94
C LEU A 238 18.77 -5.99 -16.93
N VAL A 239 18.86 -7.31 -16.72
CA VAL A 239 20.13 -8.05 -16.81
C VAL A 239 20.73 -7.93 -18.21
N GLY A 240 19.93 -8.11 -19.27
CA GLY A 240 20.38 -7.91 -20.64
C GLY A 240 20.89 -6.49 -20.90
N LEU A 241 20.14 -5.46 -20.47
CA LEU A 241 20.56 -4.06 -20.57
C LEU A 241 21.86 -3.80 -19.80
N SER A 242 22.08 -4.47 -18.67
CA SER A 242 23.33 -4.33 -17.91
C SER A 242 24.57 -4.77 -18.70
N PHE A 243 24.45 -5.77 -19.57
CA PHE A 243 25.52 -6.21 -20.46
C PHE A 243 25.72 -5.28 -21.67
N VAL A 244 24.66 -4.60 -22.13
CA VAL A 244 24.73 -3.69 -23.28
C VAL A 244 25.30 -2.32 -22.88
N MET A 245 24.82 -1.72 -21.79
CA MET A 245 25.19 -0.35 -21.39
C MET A 245 26.15 -0.29 -20.21
N GLY A 246 26.47 -1.43 -19.60
CA GLY A 246 27.30 -1.54 -18.41
C GLY A 246 26.48 -1.48 -17.10
N PRO A 247 26.86 -2.26 -16.08
CA PRO A 247 26.09 -2.37 -14.84
C PRO A 247 26.03 -1.06 -14.05
N LEU A 248 27.10 -0.25 -14.08
CA LEU A 248 27.12 1.05 -13.41
C LEU A 248 26.15 2.05 -14.04
N GLN A 249 26.03 2.04 -15.37
CA GLN A 249 25.12 2.93 -16.07
C GLN A 249 23.66 2.51 -15.81
N LEU A 250 23.37 1.21 -15.83
CA LEU A 250 22.05 0.70 -15.45
C LEU A 250 21.71 1.03 -13.99
N LEU A 251 22.68 0.90 -13.07
CA LEU A 251 22.50 1.28 -11.68
C LEU A 251 22.14 2.76 -11.56
N LYS A 252 22.83 3.65 -12.28
CA LYS A 252 22.54 5.10 -12.25
C LYS A 252 21.19 5.45 -12.87
N LEU A 253 20.83 4.81 -13.99
CA LEU A 253 19.60 5.12 -14.73
C LEU A 253 18.35 4.47 -14.13
N TYR A 254 18.46 3.27 -13.57
CA TYR A 254 17.32 2.49 -13.10
C TYR A 254 17.43 2.13 -11.62
N GLY A 255 18.57 1.59 -11.18
CA GLY A 255 18.72 1.05 -9.83
C GLY A 255 18.58 2.10 -8.72
N ILE A 256 19.27 3.24 -8.82
CA ILE A 256 19.18 4.32 -7.83
C ILE A 256 17.76 4.95 -7.83
N PRO A 257 17.15 5.30 -8.98
CA PRO A 257 15.75 5.71 -9.02
C PRO A 257 14.77 4.69 -8.44
N TYR A 258 14.98 3.39 -8.68
CA TYR A 258 14.19 2.31 -8.10
C TYR A 258 14.24 2.32 -6.57
N LEU A 259 15.41 2.52 -5.96
CA LEU A 259 15.53 2.71 -4.51
C LEU A 259 14.75 3.94 -4.03
N GLY A 260 14.77 5.04 -4.80
CA GLY A 260 13.95 6.22 -4.52
C GLY A 260 12.45 5.93 -4.54
N PHE A 261 11.97 5.14 -5.50
CA PHE A 261 10.59 4.65 -5.55
C PHE A 261 10.25 3.79 -4.33
N VAL A 262 11.10 2.82 -3.99
CA VAL A 262 10.90 1.95 -2.82
C VAL A 262 10.78 2.80 -1.55
N THR A 263 11.64 3.80 -1.38
CA THR A 263 11.57 4.75 -0.27
C THR A 263 10.26 5.54 -0.25
N TRP A 264 9.78 6.03 -1.40
CA TRP A 264 8.47 6.70 -1.47
C TRP A 264 7.32 5.77 -1.04
N LEU A 265 7.31 4.54 -1.54
CA LEU A 265 6.29 3.56 -1.23
C LEU A 265 6.25 3.20 0.25
N ASP A 266 7.40 2.84 0.83
CA ASP A 266 7.48 2.49 2.25
C ASP A 266 7.17 3.70 3.14
N LEU A 267 7.67 4.90 2.81
CA LEU A 267 7.38 6.12 3.57
C LEU A 267 5.89 6.43 3.60
N VAL A 268 5.25 6.47 2.43
CA VAL A 268 3.83 6.82 2.32
C VAL A 268 3.01 5.77 3.02
N THR A 269 3.24 4.48 2.76
CA THR A 269 2.47 3.41 3.39
C THR A 269 2.66 3.43 4.91
N TYR A 270 3.89 3.51 5.40
CA TYR A 270 4.18 3.59 6.83
C TYR A 270 3.40 4.73 7.52
N LEU A 271 3.39 5.93 6.93
CA LEU A 271 2.67 7.09 7.48
C LEU A 271 1.14 6.92 7.47
N HIS A 272 0.58 6.08 6.61
CA HIS A 272 -0.85 5.74 6.67
C HIS A 272 -1.19 4.84 7.87
N HIS A 273 -0.22 4.10 8.39
CA HIS A 273 -0.42 3.15 9.50
C HIS A 273 0.02 3.67 10.87
N HIS A 274 0.70 4.83 10.91
CA HIS A 274 1.25 5.39 12.14
C HIS A 274 0.66 6.77 12.43
N GLY A 275 0.44 7.04 13.71
CA GLY A 275 -0.20 8.26 14.16
C GLY A 275 0.68 9.50 14.02
N HIS A 276 0.09 10.63 13.60
CA HIS A 276 0.81 11.91 13.49
C HIS A 276 1.13 12.55 14.85
N GLU A 277 0.08 12.81 15.63
CA GLU A 277 0.14 13.48 16.95
C GLU A 277 -0.43 12.61 18.06
N GLN A 278 -1.40 11.76 17.72
CA GLN A 278 -2.05 10.80 18.61
C GLN A 278 -1.83 9.41 18.06
N LYS A 279 -1.68 8.42 18.95
CA LYS A 279 -1.55 7.01 18.56
C LYS A 279 -2.84 6.54 17.89
N LEU A 280 -2.70 5.88 16.74
CA LEU A 280 -3.82 5.26 16.05
C LEU A 280 -4.30 4.02 16.83
N PRO A 281 -5.62 3.83 17.00
CA PRO A 281 -6.16 2.60 17.54
C PRO A 281 -6.04 1.47 16.50
N TRP A 282 -5.71 0.28 16.99
CA TRP A 282 -5.72 -0.97 16.23
C TRP A 282 -6.71 -1.94 16.85
N TYR A 283 -7.39 -2.73 16.03
CA TYR A 283 -8.55 -3.52 16.42
C TYR A 283 -8.32 -5.03 16.27
N ARG A 284 -8.96 -5.80 17.14
CA ARG A 284 -9.12 -7.27 17.03
C ARG A 284 -10.61 -7.61 16.99
N GLY A 285 -11.08 -8.29 15.94
CA GLY A 285 -12.50 -8.63 15.76
C GLY A 285 -13.14 -8.03 14.50
N GLU A 286 -14.48 -8.02 14.42
CA GLU A 286 -15.16 -7.62 13.17
C GLU A 286 -14.95 -6.14 12.81
N THR A 287 -14.29 -5.93 11.67
CA THR A 287 -14.04 -4.62 11.05
C THR A 287 -15.31 -3.88 10.62
N GLU A 288 -16.47 -4.55 10.58
CA GLU A 288 -17.77 -3.90 10.33
C GLU A 288 -18.13 -2.87 11.41
N ALA A 289 -17.66 -3.07 12.65
CA ALA A 289 -17.84 -2.13 13.76
C ALA A 289 -16.93 -0.88 13.66
N ALA A 290 -15.87 -0.91 12.84
CA ALA A 290 -14.91 0.19 12.74
C ALA A 290 -15.37 1.31 11.78
N LYS A 291 -16.23 1.01 10.80
CA LYS A 291 -16.74 1.99 9.82
C LYS A 291 -17.41 3.23 10.46
N PRO A 292 -18.30 3.09 11.47
CA PRO A 292 -18.88 4.23 12.18
C PRO A 292 -17.88 4.93 13.12
N VAL A 293 -16.87 4.21 13.60
CA VAL A 293 -15.91 4.65 14.64
C VAL A 293 -14.76 5.47 14.06
N LEU A 294 -14.40 5.25 12.80
CA LEU A 294 -13.38 6.04 12.11
C LEU A 294 -13.70 7.55 12.10
N GLY A 295 -14.95 7.96 12.38
CA GLY A 295 -15.38 9.36 12.47
C GLY A 295 -14.36 10.31 13.10
N LYS A 296 -14.18 10.27 14.44
CA LYS A 296 -13.28 11.19 15.15
C LYS A 296 -11.77 10.98 14.88
N TYR A 297 -11.40 9.88 14.21
CA TYR A 297 -10.01 9.54 13.90
C TYR A 297 -9.65 9.79 12.42
N TYR A 298 -10.65 10.00 11.56
CA TYR A 298 -10.48 10.44 10.18
C TYR A 298 -10.13 11.92 10.19
N ARG A 299 -8.87 12.23 9.86
CA ARG A 299 -8.37 13.60 9.78
C ARG A 299 -8.17 13.98 8.33
N GLU A 300 -8.67 15.16 7.95
CA GLU A 300 -8.23 15.76 6.69
C GLU A 300 -6.74 16.07 6.77
N PRO A 301 -5.95 15.72 5.74
CA PRO A 301 -4.52 15.96 5.76
C PRO A 301 -4.24 17.45 5.86
N GLN A 302 -3.34 17.84 6.77
CA GLN A 302 -2.85 19.22 6.82
C GLN A 302 -2.26 19.59 5.46
N LYS A 303 -2.73 20.69 4.87
CA LYS A 303 -2.20 21.16 3.59
C LYS A 303 -0.71 21.46 3.74
N SER A 304 0.09 20.79 2.93
CA SER A 304 1.53 20.96 2.90
C SER A 304 1.95 21.90 1.77
N GLY A 305 3.08 22.58 1.96
CA GLY A 305 3.77 23.26 0.86
C GLY A 305 4.30 22.24 -0.18
N PRO A 306 5.06 22.69 -1.19
CA PRO A 306 5.61 21.79 -2.21
C PRO A 306 6.39 20.59 -1.66
N LEU A 307 7.03 20.78 -0.49
CA LEU A 307 7.74 19.75 0.26
C LEU A 307 7.10 19.56 1.65
N PRO A 308 6.64 18.34 1.99
CA PRO A 308 5.92 18.10 3.24
C PRO A 308 6.88 17.81 4.41
N PHE A 309 7.78 18.74 4.75
CA PHE A 309 8.82 18.53 5.78
C PHE A 309 8.29 18.14 7.17
N TYR A 310 7.07 18.53 7.52
CA TYR A 310 6.42 18.11 8.77
C TYR A 310 6.25 16.59 8.89
N LEU A 311 6.12 15.87 7.75
CA LEU A 311 6.05 14.41 7.72
C LEU A 311 7.34 13.74 8.18
N LEU A 312 8.50 14.40 8.01
CA LEU A 312 9.76 13.88 8.52
C LEU A 312 9.75 13.85 10.05
N GLY A 313 9.25 14.91 10.68
CA GLY A 313 9.10 14.96 12.13
C GLY A 313 8.12 13.90 12.65
N VAL A 314 7.07 13.60 11.90
CA VAL A 314 6.13 12.51 12.22
C VAL A 314 6.86 11.17 12.14
N LEU A 315 7.48 10.89 10.99
CA LEU A 315 8.20 9.64 10.74
C LEU A 315 9.21 9.35 11.84
N LEU A 316 10.04 10.33 12.19
CA LEU A 316 11.05 10.18 13.23
C LEU A 316 10.42 9.91 14.61
N ARG A 317 9.31 10.58 14.94
CA ARG A 317 8.63 10.37 16.22
C ARG A 317 7.96 9.01 16.30
N SER A 318 7.27 8.56 15.25
CA SER A 318 6.60 7.27 15.25
C SER A 318 7.63 6.13 15.23
N MET A 319 8.71 6.24 14.44
CA MET A 319 9.80 5.24 14.47
C MET A 319 10.40 5.10 15.88
N LYS A 320 10.47 6.20 16.64
CA LYS A 320 10.95 6.20 18.03
C LYS A 320 9.95 5.63 19.05
N LYS A 321 8.65 5.67 18.75
CA LYS A 321 7.59 5.44 19.76
C LYS A 321 6.71 4.23 19.48
N ASP A 322 6.60 3.79 18.24
CA ASP A 322 5.60 2.84 17.78
C ASP A 322 6.25 1.52 17.39
N HIS A 323 6.51 0.67 18.40
CA HIS A 323 7.28 -0.56 18.22
C HIS A 323 6.40 -1.82 18.18
N TYR A 324 5.47 -1.95 19.12
CA TYR A 324 4.58 -3.11 19.24
C TYR A 324 3.24 -2.75 19.87
N VAL A 325 2.28 -3.68 19.88
CA VAL A 325 1.00 -3.55 20.59
C VAL A 325 0.83 -4.71 21.58
N SER A 326 0.03 -4.50 22.63
CA SER A 326 -0.26 -5.55 23.63
C SER A 326 -0.87 -6.78 22.95
N ASP A 327 -0.50 -7.98 23.41
CA ASP A 327 -1.05 -9.25 22.92
C ASP A 327 -2.56 -9.42 23.23
N THR A 328 -3.11 -8.65 24.17
CA THR A 328 -4.51 -8.74 24.62
C THR A 328 -5.28 -7.43 24.38
N GLY A 329 -6.61 -7.52 24.39
CA GLY A 329 -7.52 -6.38 24.23
C GLY A 329 -8.04 -6.20 22.80
N ASP A 330 -9.30 -5.76 22.70
CA ASP A 330 -10.02 -5.58 21.44
C ASP A 330 -9.60 -4.30 20.70
N VAL A 331 -9.19 -3.27 21.46
CA VAL A 331 -8.63 -2.01 20.94
C VAL A 331 -7.29 -1.77 21.62
N VAL A 332 -6.22 -1.68 20.83
CA VAL A 332 -4.85 -1.51 21.31
C VAL A 332 -4.17 -0.33 20.64
N TYR A 333 -3.12 0.16 21.29
CA TYR A 333 -2.30 1.27 20.81
C TYR A 333 -0.84 0.85 20.83
N TYR A 334 -0.06 1.44 19.93
CA TYR A 334 1.38 1.24 19.90
C TYR A 334 2.03 1.53 21.25
N GLN A 335 3.07 0.78 21.58
CA GLN A 335 3.89 0.90 22.77
C GLN A 335 5.35 1.10 22.37
N THR A 336 6.10 1.71 23.29
CA THR A 336 7.49 2.09 23.05
C THR A 336 8.41 1.09 23.73
N ASP A 337 9.38 0.55 22.99
CA ASP A 337 10.48 -0.20 23.56
C ASP A 337 11.55 0.79 24.08
N PRO A 338 11.87 0.79 25.39
CA PRO A 338 12.91 1.63 25.94
C PRO A 338 14.33 1.22 25.50
N GLU A 339 14.54 -0.02 25.04
CA GLU A 339 15.87 -0.54 24.69
C GLU A 339 16.30 -0.18 23.25
N LEU A 340 15.35 0.22 22.40
CA LEU A 340 15.61 0.58 21.00
C LEU A 340 15.91 2.08 20.79
N ASN A 341 15.90 2.87 21.88
CA ASN A 341 15.89 4.33 21.87
C ASN A 341 17.14 5.01 22.42
#